data_AF-A0A7X3NV25-F1
#
_entry.id   AF-A0A7X3NV25-F1
#
_cell.length_a   1.000
_cell.length_b   1.000
_cell.length_c   1.000
_cell.angle_alpha   90.00
_cell.angle_beta   90.00
_cell.angle_gamma   90.00
#
_symmetry.space_group_name_H-M   'P 1'
#
loop_
_entity.id
_entity.type
_entity.pdbx_description
1 polymer ?
#
loop_
_entity_poly.entity_id
_entity_poly.type
_entity_poly.pdbx_seq_one_letter_code
_entity_poly.pdbx_strand_id
1 'polypeptide(L)'
;MEQQEQDLNKPIRFVILGTPYTIKPTEELTSEAIGELIDEVKSLVESYLRRGFDEARVPLLVAFHIADEKRRLQEEYELPLHRIVERLQFAIEEDTEAGEVSFTTEEQTSD
;
A
#
# COMPACT_ATOMS: atom_id res chain seq x y z
N MET A 1 18.04 -21.67 -2.49
CA MET A 1 18.38 -20.25 -2.37
C MET A 1 18.81 -19.67 -3.72
N GLU A 2 19.57 -20.37 -4.56
CA GLU A 2 20.02 -19.85 -5.87
C GLU A 2 18.93 -19.64 -6.93
N GLN A 3 17.81 -20.38 -6.91
CA GLN A 3 16.70 -20.17 -7.86
C GLN A 3 15.89 -18.90 -7.59
N GLN A 4 15.75 -18.50 -6.32
CA GLN A 4 15.02 -17.28 -5.95
C GLN A 4 15.78 -16.01 -6.35
N GLU A 5 17.11 -16.00 -6.24
CA GLU A 5 17.95 -14.87 -6.70
C GLU A 5 18.00 -14.73 -8.23
N GLN A 6 17.84 -15.83 -8.97
CA GLN A 6 17.79 -15.79 -10.44
C GLN A 6 16.47 -15.20 -10.96
N ASP A 7 15.34 -15.50 -10.32
CA ASP A 7 14.05 -14.93 -10.70
C ASP A 7 13.93 -13.44 -10.38
N LEU A 8 14.60 -12.95 -9.33
CA LEU A 8 14.64 -11.53 -8.98
C LEU A 8 15.43 -10.67 -9.98
N ASN A 9 16.34 -11.27 -10.76
CA ASN A 9 17.26 -10.51 -11.63
C ASN A 9 16.87 -10.50 -13.12
N LYS A 10 15.86 -11.28 -13.54
CA LYS A 10 15.47 -11.36 -14.94
C LYS A 10 14.44 -10.27 -15.28
N PRO A 11 14.76 -9.33 -16.19
CA PRO A 11 13.78 -8.32 -16.59
C PRO A 11 12.60 -8.96 -17.33
N ILE A 12 11.39 -8.60 -16.90
CA ILE A 12 10.14 -9.00 -17.55
C ILE A 12 9.83 -7.96 -18.63
N ARG A 13 9.62 -8.45 -19.85
CA ARG A 13 9.32 -7.63 -21.03
C ARG A 13 7.89 -7.90 -21.47
N PHE A 14 7.15 -6.85 -21.77
CA PHE A 14 5.75 -6.94 -22.19
C PHE A 14 5.38 -5.78 -23.11
N VAL A 15 4.21 -5.86 -23.72
CA VAL A 15 3.71 -4.85 -24.66
C VAL A 15 2.31 -4.43 -24.24
N ILE A 16 2.05 -3.12 -24.25
CA ILE A 16 0.73 -2.52 -24.05
C ILE A 16 0.52 -1.53 -25.20
N LEU A 17 -0.58 -1.69 -25.95
CA LEU A 17 -0.92 -0.84 -27.12
C LEU A 17 0.26 -0.69 -28.11
N GLY A 18 0.90 -1.80 -28.45
CA GLY A 18 2.07 -1.83 -29.34
C GLY A 18 3.35 -1.21 -28.77
N THR A 19 3.31 -0.62 -27.57
CA THR A 19 4.46 -0.01 -26.92
C THR A 19 5.16 -1.03 -26.02
N PRO A 20 6.47 -1.30 -26.22
CA PRO A 20 7.22 -2.24 -25.39
C PRO A 20 7.63 -1.62 -24.05
N TYR A 21 7.49 -2.39 -22.98
CA TYR A 21 7.89 -2.03 -21.62
C TYR A 21 8.80 -3.11 -21.02
N THR A 22 9.56 -2.72 -20.00
CA THR A 22 10.43 -3.64 -19.26
C THR A 22 10.42 -3.27 -17.78
N ILE A 23 10.17 -4.24 -16.93
CA ILE A 23 10.20 -4.10 -15.47
C ILE A 23 11.17 -5.14 -14.91
N LYS A 24 11.99 -4.73 -13.95
CA LYS A 24 12.83 -5.64 -13.18
C LYS A 24 12.11 -5.98 -11.88
N PRO A 25 11.97 -7.26 -11.51
CA PRO A 25 11.46 -7.66 -10.21
C PRO A 25 12.29 -7.07 -9.06
N THR A 26 11.65 -6.92 -7.91
CA THR A 26 12.27 -6.54 -6.63
C THR A 26 11.79 -7.49 -5.53
N GLU A 27 12.35 -7.38 -4.33
CA GLU A 27 11.90 -8.18 -3.19
C GLU A 27 10.42 -7.92 -2.84
N GLU A 28 9.95 -6.69 -3.02
CA GLU A 28 8.56 -6.29 -2.76
C GLU A 28 7.64 -6.49 -3.97
N LEU A 29 8.21 -6.59 -5.18
CA LEU A 29 7.48 -6.72 -6.44
C LEU A 29 8.02 -7.93 -7.21
N THR A 30 7.48 -9.10 -6.87
CA THR A 30 7.90 -10.39 -7.44
C THR A 30 7.54 -10.51 -8.92
N SER A 31 8.19 -11.44 -9.61
CA SER A 31 7.91 -11.74 -11.02
C SER A 31 6.45 -12.16 -11.25
N GLU A 32 5.87 -12.90 -10.31
CA GLU A 32 4.46 -13.31 -10.33
C GLU A 32 3.53 -12.11 -10.20
N ALA A 33 3.77 -11.25 -9.19
CA ALA A 33 2.99 -10.03 -8.99
C ALA A 33 3.08 -9.08 -10.20
N ILE A 34 4.24 -8.99 -10.84
CA ILE A 34 4.40 -8.23 -12.09
C ILE A 34 3.53 -8.83 -13.21
N GLY A 35 3.49 -10.15 -13.33
CA GLY A 35 2.63 -10.84 -14.31
C GLY A 35 1.15 -10.50 -14.10
N GLU A 36 0.67 -10.63 -12.87
CA GLU A 36 -0.70 -10.29 -12.49
C GLU A 36 -1.03 -8.82 -12.79
N LEU A 37 -0.14 -7.89 -12.43
CA LEU A 37 -0.31 -6.46 -12.73
C LEU A 37 -0.37 -6.18 -14.23
N ILE A 38 0.47 -6.85 -15.03
CA ILE A 38 0.46 -6.69 -16.49
C ILE A 38 -0.88 -7.15 -17.06
N ASP A 39 -1.39 -8.30 -16.62
CA ASP A 39 -2.63 -8.87 -17.12
C ASP A 39 -3.85 -8.01 -16.72
N GLU A 40 -3.87 -7.48 -15.50
CA GLU A 40 -4.90 -6.55 -15.05
C GLU A 40 -4.90 -5.26 -15.89
N VAL A 41 -3.73 -4.65 -16.09
CA VAL A 41 -3.60 -3.44 -16.92
C VAL A 41 -4.06 -3.70 -18.36
N LYS A 42 -3.70 -4.86 -18.95
CA LYS A 42 -4.16 -5.23 -20.30
C LYS A 42 -5.68 -5.41 -20.35
N SER A 43 -6.26 -6.08 -19.37
CA SER A 43 -7.71 -6.28 -19.25
C SER A 43 -8.45 -4.94 -19.17
N LEU A 44 -7.96 -3.99 -18.37
CA LEU A 44 -8.49 -2.64 -18.28
C LEU A 44 -8.36 -1.91 -19.62
N VAL A 45 -7.18 -1.91 -20.24
CA VAL A 45 -6.96 -1.30 -21.56
C VAL A 45 -7.95 -1.84 -22.59
N GLU A 46 -8.10 -3.16 -22.70
CA GLU A 46 -9.06 -3.80 -23.61
C GLU A 46 -10.51 -3.45 -23.30
N SER A 47 -10.86 -3.32 -22.01
CA SER A 47 -12.19 -2.88 -21.57
C SER A 47 -12.51 -1.47 -22.06
N TYR A 48 -11.58 -0.51 -21.88
CA TYR A 48 -11.76 0.85 -22.37
C TYR A 48 -11.79 0.91 -23.91
N LEU A 49 -10.96 0.15 -24.61
CA LEU A 49 -11.03 0.07 -26.07
C LEU A 49 -12.38 -0.49 -26.57
N ARG A 50 -12.89 -1.56 -25.95
CA ARG A 50 -14.22 -2.13 -26.27
C ARG A 50 -15.37 -1.15 -26.03
N ARG A 51 -15.20 -0.21 -25.10
CA ARG A 51 -16.16 0.88 -24.84
C ARG A 51 -16.05 2.04 -25.84
N GLY A 52 -15.14 1.96 -26.81
CA GLY A 52 -14.98 2.94 -27.89
C GLY A 52 -14.14 4.15 -27.51
N PHE A 53 -13.33 4.07 -26.44
CA PHE A 53 -12.39 5.15 -26.12
C PHE A 53 -11.23 5.17 -27.12
N ASP A 54 -10.77 6.37 -27.43
CA ASP A 54 -9.60 6.62 -28.28
C ASP A 54 -8.33 6.01 -27.66
N GLU A 55 -7.62 5.19 -28.43
CA GLU A 55 -6.40 4.48 -28.01
C GLU A 55 -5.35 5.42 -27.42
N ALA A 56 -5.22 6.64 -27.96
CA ALA A 56 -4.29 7.64 -27.44
C ALA A 56 -4.63 8.11 -26.00
N ARG A 57 -5.89 8.00 -25.58
CA ARG A 57 -6.39 8.44 -24.26
C ARG A 57 -6.52 7.29 -23.27
N VAL A 58 -6.63 6.05 -23.74
CA VAL A 58 -6.81 4.87 -22.88
C VAL A 58 -5.74 4.75 -21.79
N PRO A 59 -4.42 4.91 -22.05
CA PRO A 59 -3.40 4.80 -21.01
C PRO A 59 -3.65 5.73 -19.82
N LEU A 60 -4.04 6.98 -20.10
CA LEU A 60 -4.33 7.96 -19.07
C LEU A 60 -5.59 7.58 -18.27
N LEU A 61 -6.62 7.10 -18.93
CA LEU A 61 -7.86 6.66 -18.27
C LEU A 61 -7.62 5.44 -17.36
N VAL A 62 -6.81 4.49 -17.81
CA VAL A 62 -6.44 3.30 -17.03
C VAL A 62 -5.60 3.71 -15.82
N ALA A 63 -4.65 4.63 -15.98
CA ALA A 63 -3.88 5.16 -14.84
C ALA A 63 -4.77 5.84 -13.80
N PHE A 64 -5.74 6.65 -14.23
CA PHE A 64 -6.72 7.27 -13.33
C PHE A 64 -7.62 6.25 -12.64
N HIS A 65 -8.03 5.20 -13.35
CA HIS A 65 -8.83 4.11 -12.78
C HIS A 65 -8.09 3.44 -11.61
N ILE A 66 -6.84 3.03 -11.85
CA ILE A 66 -6.00 2.37 -10.85
C ILE A 66 -5.73 3.31 -9.66
N ALA A 67 -5.47 4.59 -9.91
CA ALA A 67 -5.27 5.57 -8.85
C ALA A 67 -6.52 5.78 -7.97
N ASP A 68 -7.70 5.82 -8.58
CA ASP A 68 -8.97 5.95 -7.83
C ASP A 68 -9.26 4.67 -7.02
N GLU A 69 -9.00 3.50 -7.58
CA GLU A 69 -9.13 2.23 -6.86
C GLU A 69 -8.17 2.16 -5.66
N LYS A 70 -6.91 2.54 -5.85
CA LYS A 70 -5.94 2.62 -4.75
C LYS A 70 -6.44 3.57 -3.65
N ARG A 71 -6.95 4.75 -4.01
CA ARG A 71 -7.52 5.70 -3.05
C ARG A 71 -8.67 5.08 -2.25
N ARG A 72 -9.59 4.38 -2.91
CA ARG A 72 -10.72 3.71 -2.24
C ARG A 72 -10.24 2.65 -1.25
N LEU A 73 -9.25 1.83 -1.63
CA LEU A 73 -8.68 0.83 -0.73
C LEU A 73 -8.00 1.47 0.49
N GLN A 74 -7.27 2.58 0.31
CA GLN A 74 -6.68 3.30 1.43
C GLN A 74 -7.75 3.90 2.37
N GLU A 75 -8.83 4.43 1.81
CA GLU A 75 -9.96 4.96 2.58
C GLU A 75 -10.69 3.88 3.38
N GLU A 76 -10.82 2.67 2.81
CA GLU A 76 -11.51 1.54 3.42
C GLU A 76 -10.68 0.87 4.51
N TYR A 77 -9.37 0.69 4.30
CA TYR A 77 -8.54 -0.13 5.17
C TYR A 77 -7.52 0.66 6.00
N GLU A 78 -6.79 1.60 5.40
CA GLU A 78 -5.68 2.28 6.10
C GLU A 78 -6.17 3.37 7.05
N LEU A 79 -7.13 4.20 6.64
CA LEU A 79 -7.62 5.31 7.47
C LEU A 79 -8.27 4.84 8.78
N PRO A 80 -9.12 3.79 8.81
CA PRO A 80 -9.70 3.31 10.06
C PRO A 80 -8.65 2.73 11.00
N LEU A 81 -7.68 1.97 10.48
CA LEU A 81 -6.59 1.40 11.27
C LEU A 81 -5.71 2.48 11.88
N HIS A 82 -5.34 3.49 11.10
CA HIS A 82 -4.56 4.63 11.60
C HIS A 82 -5.28 5.34 12.76
N ARG A 83 -6.59 5.60 12.61
CA ARG A 83 -7.40 6.22 13.68
C ARG A 83 -7.48 5.37 14.94
N ILE A 84 -7.51 4.04 14.82
CA ILE A 84 -7.53 3.14 15.98
C ILE A 84 -6.17 3.17 16.69
N VAL A 85 -5.07 3.12 15.93
CA VAL A 85 -3.71 3.22 16.48
C VAL A 85 -3.49 4.55 17.18
N GLU A 86 -3.89 5.68 16.58
CA GLU A 86 -3.80 7.00 17.21
C GLU A 86 -4.58 7.06 18.53
N ARG A 87 -5.80 6.49 18.57
CA ARG A 87 -6.59 6.43 19.81
C ARG A 87 -5.93 5.58 20.88
N LEU A 88 -5.30 4.47 20.49
CA LEU A 88 -4.57 3.61 21.42
C LEU A 88 -3.32 4.32 21.96
N GLN A 89 -2.57 5.02 21.11
CA GLN A 89 -1.41 5.82 21.54
C GLN A 89 -1.84 6.90 22.54
N PHE A 90 -2.91 7.63 22.24
CA PHE A 90 -3.45 8.64 23.14
C PHE A 90 -3.89 8.05 24.49
N ALA A 91 -4.59 6.92 24.49
CA ALA A 91 -5.01 6.26 25.73
C ALA A 91 -3.82 5.77 26.58
N ILE A 92 -2.76 5.27 25.94
CA ILE A 92 -1.53 4.83 26.62
C ILE A 92 -0.78 6.04 27.18
N GLU A 93 -0.70 7.15 26.44
CA GLU A 93 -0.07 8.39 26.91
C GLU A 93 -0.83 9.00 28.10
N GLU A 94 -2.16 9.04 28.06
CA GLU A 94 -2.99 9.53 29.19
C GLU A 94 -2.81 8.69 30.47
N ASP A 95 -2.73 7.35 30.36
CA ASP A 95 -2.48 6.47 31.51
C ASP A 95 -1.06 6.63 32.09
N THR A 96 -0.10 7.11 31.29
CA THR A 96 1.28 7.32 31.73
C THR A 96 1.47 8.66 32.46
N GLU A 97 0.72 9.70 32.10
CA GLU A 97 0.74 11.00 32.78
C GLU A 97 -0.06 11.02 34.09
N ALA A 98 -1.04 10.12 34.26
CA ALA A 98 -1.83 10.00 35.50
C ALA A 98 -1.07 9.33 36.68
N GLY A 99 0.18 8.90 36.46
CA GLY A 99 0.99 8.13 37.42
C GLY A 99 1.91 8.94 38.35
N GLU A 100 2.10 10.24 38.15
CA GLU A 100 2.87 11.09 39.07
C GLU A 100 2.01 11.58 40.25
N VAL A 101 1.35 10.67 40.96
CA VAL A 101 0.75 10.98 42.26
C VAL A 101 1.85 10.90 43.32
N SER A 102 2.28 12.10 43.74
CA SER A 102 3.21 12.33 44.84
C SER A 102 2.81 11.56 46.10
N PHE A 103 3.53 10.48 46.41
CA PHE A 103 3.51 9.90 47.75
C PHE A 103 4.40 10.75 48.65
N THR A 104 3.85 11.83 49.19
CA THR A 104 4.41 12.47 50.38
C THR A 104 4.20 11.51 51.55
N THR A 105 5.26 10.77 51.91
CA THR A 105 5.34 10.03 53.15
C THR A 105 5.32 11.03 54.31
N GLU A 106 4.15 11.23 54.92
CA GLU A 106 4.07 11.88 56.23
C GLU A 106 4.63 10.93 57.29
N GLU A 107 5.85 11.22 57.72
CA GLU A 107 6.52 10.62 58.85
C GLU A 107 5.79 11.03 60.14
N GLN A 108 4.77 10.26 60.54
CA GLN A 108 4.16 10.40 61.86
C GLN A 108 5.10 9.84 62.92
N THR A 109 5.92 10.72 63.50
CA THR A 109 6.46 10.56 64.84
C THR A 109 5.32 10.76 65.84
N SER A 110 5.11 9.82 66.76
CA SER A 110 4.36 10.07 67.98
C SER A 110 4.88 9.18 69.11
N ASP A 111 5.15 9.88 70.20
CA ASP A 111 5.65 9.54 71.54
C ASP A 111 5.11 8.22 72.15
#